data_AF-A0A351FCZ5-F1
#
_entry.id   AF-A0A351FCZ5-F1
#
_cell.length_a   1.000
_cell.length_b   1.000
_cell.length_c   1.000
_cell.angle_alpha   90.00
_cell.angle_beta   90.00
_cell.angle_gamma   90.00
#
_symmetry.space_group_name_H-M   'P 1'
#
loop_
_entity.id
_entity.type
_entity.pdbx_description
1 polymer ?
#
loop_
_entity_poly.entity_id
_entity_poly.type
_entity_poly.pdbx_seq_one_letter_code
_entity_poly.pdbx_strand_id
1 'polypeptide(L)'
;MEFSSKNNSNPLNLGLGKILAAAAWMDGNLKDNELERLTALVLQMPNISFEDWRKLKIYLAYPINASEQNAIVDDFIDKVYNKDH
;
A
#
# COMPACT_ATOMS: atom_id res chain seq x y z
N MET A 1 5.71 0.60 20.26
CA MET A 1 5.11 0.80 18.93
C MET A 1 3.63 1.06 19.16
N GLU A 2 3.19 2.30 19.00
CA GLU A 2 1.79 2.67 19.16
C GLU A 2 1.17 2.90 17.79
N PHE A 3 0.35 1.96 17.34
CA PHE A 3 -0.58 2.20 16.24
C PHE A 3 -1.69 3.09 16.78
N SER A 4 -2.01 4.20 16.11
CA SER A 4 -3.01 5.14 16.61
C SER A 4 -4.38 4.44 16.70
N SER A 5 -4.90 4.26 17.92
CA SER A 5 -6.18 3.60 18.22
C SER A 5 -7.43 4.38 17.77
N LYS A 6 -7.30 5.27 16.77
CA LYS A 6 -8.44 5.99 16.19
C LYS A 6 -8.80 5.35 14.86
N ASN A 7 -9.99 4.74 14.83
CA ASN A 7 -10.69 4.22 13.64
C ASN A 7 -10.90 5.32 12.58
N ASN A 8 -9.84 5.75 11.92
CA ASN A 8 -9.91 6.66 10.79
C ASN A 8 -8.98 6.15 9.68
N SER A 9 -9.14 4.88 9.33
CA SER A 9 -8.45 4.25 8.21
C SER A 9 -8.79 5.05 6.95
N ASN A 10 -7.81 5.81 6.45
CA ASN A 10 -8.01 6.58 5.23
C ASN A 10 -7.83 5.61 4.06
N PRO A 11 -8.89 5.28 3.30
CA PRO A 11 -8.83 4.27 2.23
C PRO A 11 -7.79 4.63 1.16
N LEU A 12 -7.44 5.91 1.03
CA LEU A 12 -6.37 6.38 0.15
C LEU A 12 -4.98 5.97 0.62
N ASN A 13 -4.71 5.91 1.92
CA ASN A 13 -3.39 5.54 2.43
C ASN A 13 -3.10 4.05 2.20
N LEU A 14 -4.12 3.21 2.39
CA LEU A 14 -4.04 1.81 2.01
C LEU A 14 -3.82 1.67 0.50
N GLY A 15 -4.55 2.44 -0.32
CA GLY A 15 -4.38 2.48 -1.77
C GLY A 15 -2.97 2.90 -2.20
N LEU A 16 -2.44 3.98 -1.63
CA LEU A 16 -1.08 4.46 -1.85
C LEU A 16 -0.04 3.39 -1.47
N GLY A 17 -0.22 2.73 -0.32
CA GLY A 17 0.66 1.63 0.08
C GLY A 17 0.67 0.47 -0.92
N LYS A 18 -0.49 0.11 -1.49
CA LYS A 18 -0.60 -0.93 -2.52
C LYS A 18 0.06 -0.51 -3.83
N ILE A 19 -0.11 0.75 -4.24
CA ILE A 19 0.57 1.33 -5.42
C ILE A 19 2.08 1.27 -5.25
N LEU A 20 2.59 1.66 -4.08
CA LEU A 20 4.03 1.59 -3.79
C LEU A 20 4.53 0.15 -3.85
N ALA A 21 3.79 -0.81 -3.27
CA ALA A 21 4.14 -2.23 -3.37
C ALA A 21 4.15 -2.72 -4.83
N ALA A 22 3.13 -2.39 -5.61
CA ALA A 22 3.06 -2.71 -7.04
C ALA A 22 4.23 -2.10 -7.83
N ALA A 23 4.59 -0.85 -7.54
CA ALA A 23 5.71 -0.16 -8.17
C ALA A 23 7.06 -0.81 -7.81
N ALA A 24 7.21 -1.29 -6.57
CA ALA A 24 8.43 -1.99 -6.14
C ALA A 24 8.55 -3.42 -6.68
N TRP A 25 7.46 -3.98 -7.23
CA TRP A 25 7.46 -5.27 -7.92
C TRP A 25 7.55 -5.15 -9.45
N MET A 26 7.64 -3.94 -10.02
CA MET A 26 7.68 -3.73 -11.48
C MET A 26 8.87 -4.41 -12.14
N ASP A 27 10.02 -4.41 -11.49
CA ASP A 27 11.23 -5.11 -11.91
C ASP A 27 11.24 -6.61 -11.54
N GLY A 28 10.17 -7.09 -10.88
CA GLY A 28 9.98 -8.49 -10.50
C GLY A 28 10.87 -8.97 -9.36
N ASN A 29 11.65 -8.07 -8.73
CA ASN A 29 12.61 -8.45 -7.70
C ASN A 29 12.64 -7.42 -6.56
N LEU A 30 11.78 -7.62 -5.56
CA LEU A 30 11.79 -6.80 -4.35
C LEU A 30 12.98 -7.16 -3.46
N LYS A 31 13.99 -6.29 -3.37
CA LYS A 31 15.14 -6.49 -2.50
C LYS A 31 14.82 -6.08 -1.06
N ASP A 32 15.53 -6.67 -0.08
CA ASP A 32 15.33 -6.36 1.35
C ASP A 32 15.48 -4.87 1.67
N ASN A 33 16.42 -4.18 1.02
CA ASN A 33 16.61 -2.74 1.19
C ASN A 33 15.45 -1.89 0.63
N GLU A 34 14.78 -2.35 -0.42
CA GLU A 34 13.58 -1.72 -0.99
C GLU A 34 12.37 -1.97 -0.09
N LEU A 35 12.25 -3.18 0.43
CA LEU A 35 11.23 -3.56 1.42
C LEU A 35 11.34 -2.70 2.69
N GLU A 36 12.55 -2.51 3.22
CA GLU A 36 12.78 -1.67 4.40
C GLU A 36 12.41 -0.21 4.15
N ARG A 37 12.78 0.35 2.98
CA ARG A 37 12.42 1.73 2.62
C ARG A 37 10.93 1.91 2.40
N LEU A 38 10.29 0.96 1.74
CA LEU A 38 8.85 0.99 1.49
C LEU A 38 8.08 0.86 2.81
N THR A 39 8.54 -0.02 3.71
CA THR A 39 8.04 -0.12 5.08
C THR A 39 8.17 1.21 5.82
N ALA A 40 9.33 1.85 5.77
CA ALA A 40 9.54 3.14 6.41
C ALA A 40 8.61 4.24 5.86
N LEU A 41 8.40 4.28 4.54
CA LEU A 41 7.49 5.23 3.89
C LEU A 41 6.03 4.99 4.30
N VAL A 42 5.57 3.74 4.30
CA VAL A 42 4.22 3.36 4.72
C VAL A 42 3.99 3.71 6.18
N LEU A 43 4.96 3.45 7.06
CA LEU A 43 4.85 3.79 8.48
C LEU A 43 4.84 5.29 8.76
N GLN A 44 5.35 6.12 7.84
CA GLN A 44 5.26 7.58 7.95
C GLN A 44 3.91 8.14 7.47
N MET A 45 3.05 7.33 6.84
CA MET A 45 1.74 7.80 6.40
C MET A 45 0.81 8.06 7.59
N PRO A 46 0.13 9.21 7.65
CA PRO A 46 -0.75 9.55 8.76
C PRO A 46 -1.99 8.65 8.74
N ASN A 47 -2.45 8.14 9.89
CA ASN A 47 -3.66 7.29 9.99
C ASN A 47 -3.60 5.96 9.23
N ILE A 48 -2.45 5.29 9.20
CA ILE A 48 -2.39 3.86 8.87
C ILE A 48 -2.71 3.02 10.10
N SER A 49 -3.76 2.21 10.01
CA SER A 49 -4.14 1.26 11.03
C SER A 49 -3.25 0.01 10.96
N PHE A 50 -3.13 -0.72 12.07
CA PHE A 50 -2.41 -2.00 12.08
C PHE A 50 -2.99 -3.00 11.07
N GLU A 51 -4.30 -3.00 10.87
CA GLU A 51 -4.98 -3.85 9.88
C GLU A 51 -4.59 -3.49 8.44
N ASP A 52 -4.43 -2.19 8.15
CA ASP A 52 -3.98 -1.72 6.83
C ASP A 52 -2.54 -2.17 6.57
N TRP A 53 -1.68 -2.03 7.57
CA TRP A 53 -0.31 -2.53 7.50
C TRP A 53 -0.25 -4.04 7.29
N ARG A 54 -1.09 -4.81 8.00
CA ARG A 54 -1.16 -6.27 7.84
C ARG A 54 -1.59 -6.66 6.43
N LYS A 55 -2.53 -5.93 5.82
CA LYS A 55 -2.93 -6.14 4.41
C LYS A 55 -1.77 -5.81 3.47
N LEU A 56 -1.07 -4.70 3.68
CA LEU A 56 0.08 -4.30 2.86
C LEU A 56 1.23 -5.31 2.90
N LYS A 57 1.51 -5.90 4.07
CA LYS A 57 2.50 -6.97 4.20
C LYS A 57 2.25 -8.16 3.28
N ILE A 58 0.99 -8.47 2.95
CA ILE A 58 0.65 -9.56 2.03
C ILE A 58 1.13 -9.20 0.62
N TYR A 59 0.88 -7.96 0.17
CA TYR A 59 1.33 -7.45 -1.13
C TYR A 59 2.85 -7.30 -1.23
N LEU A 60 3.56 -7.19 -0.10
CA LEU A 60 5.03 -7.15 -0.06
C LEU A 60 5.68 -8.53 0.01
N ALA A 61 4.95 -9.55 0.44
CA ALA A 61 5.48 -10.91 0.60
C ALA A 61 5.44 -11.73 -0.68
N TYR A 62 4.58 -11.36 -1.64
CA TYR A 62 4.39 -12.10 -2.88
C TYR A 62 4.59 -11.19 -4.10
N PRO A 63 5.22 -11.70 -5.17
CA PRO A 63 5.35 -10.95 -6.42
C PRO A 63 3.96 -10.62 -6.95
N ILE A 64 3.78 -9.36 -7.37
CA ILE A 64 2.53 -8.88 -7.93
C ILE A 64 2.60 -8.98 -9.45
N ASN A 65 1.66 -9.73 -10.02
CA ASN A 65 1.60 -9.98 -11.45
C ASN A 65 1.13 -8.71 -12.19
N ALA A 66 1.47 -8.56 -13.47
CA ALA A 66 1.04 -7.38 -14.25
C ALA A 66 -0.50 -7.17 -14.25
N SER A 67 -1.29 -8.26 -14.23
CA SER A 67 -2.76 -8.16 -14.13
C SER A 67 -3.22 -7.61 -12.77
N GLU A 68 -2.53 -7.97 -11.69
CA GLU A 68 -2.84 -7.48 -10.35
C GLU A 68 -2.35 -6.05 -10.16
N GLN A 69 -1.22 -5.67 -10.74
CA GLN A 69 -0.74 -4.29 -10.76
C GLN A 69 -1.79 -3.37 -11.42
N ASN A 70 -2.31 -3.75 -12.58
CA ASN A 70 -3.37 -2.99 -13.26
C ASN A 70 -4.63 -2.88 -12.41
N ALA A 71 -5.05 -3.97 -11.73
CA ALA A 71 -6.21 -3.94 -10.84
C ALA A 71 -6.00 -3.05 -9.60
N ILE A 72 -4.78 -3.03 -9.04
CA ILE A 72 -4.42 -2.14 -7.93
C ILE A 72 -4.44 -0.67 -8.38
N VAL A 73 -3.94 -0.40 -9.59
CA VAL A 73 -3.95 0.95 -10.18
C VAL A 73 -5.37 1.42 -10.44
N ASP A 74 -6.22 0.56 -11.01
CA ASP A 74 -7.63 0.86 -11.28
C ASP A 74 -8.42 1.12 -9.98
N ASP A 75 -8.26 0.25 -8.97
CA ASP A 75 -8.84 0.42 -7.62
C ASP A 75 -8.38 1.72 -6.94
N PHE A 76 -7.13 2.12 -7.15
CA PHE A 76 -6.60 3.37 -6.61
C PHE A 76 -7.17 4.59 -7.34
N ILE A 77 -7.22 4.54 -8.69
CA ILE A 77 -7.80 5.61 -9.51
C ILE A 77 -9.26 5.80 -9.13
N ASP A 78 -10.05 4.73 -9.05
CA ASP A 78 -11.45 4.78 -8.63
C ASP A 78 -11.61 5.46 -7.26
N LYS A 79 -10.78 5.10 -6.27
CA LYS A 79 -10.83 5.70 -4.93
C LYS A 79 -10.39 7.16 -4.88
N VAL A 80 -9.46 7.56 -5.74
CA VAL A 80 -9.03 8.97 -5.86
C VAL A 80 -10.11 9.77 -6.57
N TYR A 81 -10.70 9.23 -7.63
CA TYR A 81 -11.69 9.90 -8.47
C TYR A 81 -13.07 10.00 -7.79
N ASN A 82 -13.48 8.98 -7.03
CA ASN A 82 -14.75 8.97 -6.27
C ASN A 82 -14.72 9.79 -4.97
N LYS A 83 -13.61 10.46 -4.64
CA LYS A 83 -13.55 11.32 -3.44
C LYS A 83 -14.22 12.69 -3.64
N ASP A 84 -14.68 13.00 -4.85
CA ASP A 84 -15.23 14.31 -5.23
C ASP A 84 -16.69 14.27 -5.77
N HIS A 85 -17.50 13.29 -5.37
CA HIS A 85 -18.96 13.30 -5.60
C HIS A 85 -19.78 13.06 -4.34
#